data_AF-A0A1G1Q4Q7-F1
#
_entry.id   AF-A0A1G1Q4Q7-F1
#
_cell.length_a   1.000
_cell.length_b   1.000
_cell.length_c   1.000
_cell.angle_alpha   90.00
_cell.angle_beta   90.00
_cell.angle_gamma   90.00
#
_symmetry.space_group_name_H-M   'P 1'
#
loop_
_entity.id
_entity.type
_entity.pdbx_description
1 polymer ?
#
loop_
_entity_poly.entity_id
_entity_poly.type
_entity_poly.pdbx_seq_one_letter_code
_entity_poly.pdbx_strand_id
1 'polypeptide(L)'
;MQPGETLWRIARDFGVDVHALARANRLPNPTQVKVGQQLFIPTPAVSSHRFLWPARGQTSRSVRTATSGLDIQAPEGSFVRAARAGRVALAARNLQGLGPTVILDHGDGYVSVYAGLDQLLVSPGVRVEQGNPVGRLGGSPLYFEIRYQTRLSDPLRLLP
;
A
#
# COMPACT_ATOMS: atom_id res chain seq x y z
N MET A 1 18.55 6.31 34.71
CA MET A 1 17.87 5.36 33.81
C MET A 1 16.65 4.85 34.55
N GLN A 2 15.45 5.37 34.26
CA GLN A 2 14.24 4.82 34.87
C GLN A 2 13.80 3.55 34.11
N PRO A 3 13.52 2.43 34.79
CA PRO A 3 13.01 1.20 34.15
C PRO A 3 11.67 1.48 33.46
N GLY A 4 11.68 1.62 32.13
CA GLY A 4 10.51 2.06 31.34
C GLY A 4 10.83 3.02 30.20
N GLU A 5 11.90 3.79 30.32
CA GLU A 5 12.31 4.79 29.31
C GLU A 5 12.82 4.16 28.01
N THR A 6 13.40 2.96 28.08
CA THR A 6 14.11 2.33 26.96
C THR A 6 13.19 1.91 25.83
N LEU A 7 12.07 1.22 26.13
CA LEU A 7 11.14 0.78 25.09
C LEU A 7 10.43 1.99 24.45
N TRP A 8 10.08 2.99 25.26
CA TRP A 8 9.54 4.27 24.77
C TRP A 8 10.52 5.01 23.86
N ARG A 9 11.81 5.04 24.22
CA ARG A 9 12.84 5.68 23.40
C ARG A 9 13.05 4.93 22.09
N ILE A 10 13.15 3.61 22.11
CA ILE A 10 13.25 2.80 20.89
C ILE A 10 11.99 2.98 20.03
N ALA A 11 10.81 2.94 20.64
CA ALA A 11 9.55 3.14 19.93
C ALA A 11 9.55 4.51 19.21
N ARG A 12 9.96 5.57 19.91
CA ARG A 12 10.07 6.93 19.36
C ARG A 12 11.12 7.04 18.26
N ASP A 13 12.32 6.50 18.48
CA ASP A 13 13.45 6.59 17.54
C ASP A 13 13.12 5.89 16.20
N PHE A 14 12.28 4.86 16.24
CA PHE A 14 11.83 4.12 15.07
C PHE A 14 10.41 4.49 14.59
N GLY A 15 9.75 5.48 15.21
CA GLY A 15 8.42 5.95 14.82
C GLY A 15 7.31 4.90 14.97
N VAL A 16 7.41 4.00 15.95
CA VAL A 16 6.47 2.90 16.19
C VAL A 16 5.72 3.11 17.50
N ASP A 17 4.47 2.62 17.60
CA ASP A 17 3.73 2.66 18.85
C ASP A 17 4.35 1.69 19.89
N VAL A 18 4.49 2.15 21.13
CA VAL A 18 5.15 1.38 22.21
C VAL A 18 4.38 0.11 22.57
N HIS A 19 3.03 0.12 22.50
CA HIS A 19 2.21 -1.05 22.76
C HIS A 19 2.27 -2.04 21.59
N ALA A 20 2.34 -1.55 20.35
CA ALA A 20 2.58 -2.38 19.17
C ALA A 20 3.96 -3.06 19.25
N LEU A 21 5.01 -2.31 19.60
CA LEU A 21 6.35 -2.83 19.81
C LEU A 21 6.38 -3.88 20.94
N ALA A 22 5.71 -3.62 22.06
CA ALA A 22 5.61 -4.58 23.17
C ALA A 22 4.90 -5.87 22.74
N ARG A 23 3.76 -5.77 22.04
CA ARG A 23 3.00 -6.92 21.55
C ARG A 23 3.78 -7.76 20.55
N ALA A 24 4.46 -7.13 19.59
CA ALA A 24 5.25 -7.83 18.58
C ALA A 24 6.42 -8.61 19.18
N ASN A 25 6.94 -8.14 20.32
CA ASN A 25 8.01 -8.80 21.06
C ASN A 25 7.52 -9.67 22.22
N ARG A 26 6.20 -9.87 22.36
CA ARG A 26 5.56 -10.61 23.47
C ARG A 26 6.10 -10.15 24.84
N LEU A 27 6.24 -8.84 25.01
CA LEU A 27 6.69 -8.23 26.26
C LEU A 27 5.46 -7.95 27.13
N PRO A 28 5.20 -8.76 28.18
CA PRO A 28 4.08 -8.51 29.09
C PRO A 28 4.29 -7.24 29.91
N ASN A 29 5.54 -6.79 30.06
CA ASN A 29 5.86 -5.55 30.76
C ASN A 29 6.89 -4.72 29.96
N PRO A 30 6.48 -3.57 29.38
CA PRO A 30 7.34 -2.68 28.57
C PRO A 30 8.58 -2.14 29.31
N THR A 31 8.58 -2.19 30.64
CA THR A 31 9.63 -1.67 31.50
C THR A 31 10.80 -2.63 31.71
N GLN A 32 10.68 -3.90 31.28
CA GLN A 32 11.66 -4.96 31.57
C GLN A 32 12.60 -5.30 30.40
N VAL A 33 12.78 -4.37 29.45
CA VAL A 33 13.71 -4.59 28.33
C VAL A 33 15.16 -4.53 28.81
N LYS A 34 15.94 -5.59 28.53
CA LYS A 34 17.35 -5.68 28.90
C LYS A 34 18.24 -5.08 27.81
N VAL A 35 19.33 -4.43 28.23
CA VAL A 35 20.38 -3.96 27.30
C VAL A 35 20.99 -5.18 26.60
N GLY A 36 21.10 -5.12 25.27
CA GLY A 36 21.59 -6.23 24.44
C GLY A 36 20.52 -7.22 23.96
N GLN A 37 19.26 -7.05 24.39
CA GLN A 37 18.14 -7.84 23.90
C GLN A 37 17.77 -7.44 22.47
N GLN A 38 17.73 -8.41 21.56
CA GLN A 38 17.21 -8.20 20.21
C GLN A 38 15.69 -8.02 20.26
N LEU A 39 15.21 -6.93 19.67
CA LEU A 39 13.79 -6.62 19.53
C LEU A 39 13.42 -6.64 18.06
N PHE A 40 12.34 -7.33 17.73
CA PHE A 40 11.64 -7.19 16.47
C PHE A 40 10.86 -5.88 16.51
N ILE A 41 11.32 -4.86 15.78
CA ILE A 41 10.60 -3.60 15.68
C ILE A 41 9.52 -3.78 14.62
N PRO A 42 8.22 -3.85 15.00
CA PRO A 42 7.17 -3.83 14.02
C PRO A 42 7.19 -2.43 13.45
N THR A 43 7.73 -2.25 12.24
CA THR A 43 7.44 -1.05 11.50
C THR A 43 5.91 -1.02 11.40
N PRO A 44 5.21 0.01 11.93
CA PRO A 44 3.90 0.30 11.39
C PRO A 44 4.23 0.47 9.92
N ALA A 45 3.64 -0.39 9.08
CA ALA A 45 3.81 -0.23 7.66
C ALA A 45 3.55 1.23 7.40
N VAL A 46 4.63 1.93 7.02
CA VAL A 46 4.66 3.37 7.12
C VAL A 46 3.47 3.78 6.30
N SER A 47 2.44 4.31 6.94
CA SER A 47 1.34 4.98 6.26
C SER A 47 1.97 6.27 5.77
N SER A 48 2.88 6.10 4.81
CA SER A 48 3.43 7.21 4.08
C SER A 48 2.18 7.77 3.40
N HIS A 49 1.88 9.02 3.71
CA HIS A 49 0.78 9.73 3.06
C HIS A 49 1.03 9.86 1.54
N ARG A 50 2.23 9.46 1.08
CA ARG A 50 2.67 9.45 -0.30
C ARG A 50 2.29 8.14 -0.98
N PHE A 51 1.83 8.24 -2.22
CA PHE A 51 1.64 7.08 -3.07
C PHE A 51 2.96 6.74 -3.76
N LEU A 52 3.24 5.45 -3.96
CA LEU A 52 4.33 4.98 -4.79
C LEU A 52 3.81 4.60 -6.17
N TRP A 53 4.71 4.66 -7.16
CA TRP A 53 4.44 4.08 -8.47
C TRP A 53 4.06 2.59 -8.33
N PRO A 54 2.90 2.17 -8.87
CA PRO A 54 2.40 0.80 -8.70
C PRO A 54 3.13 -0.21 -9.59
N ALA A 55 3.80 0.27 -10.65
CA ALA A 55 4.62 -0.51 -11.55
C ALA A 55 5.78 0.37 -12.05
N ARG A 56 6.89 -0.26 -12.47
CA ARG A 56 8.00 0.43 -13.14
C ARG A 56 7.81 0.30 -14.65
N GLY A 57 7.54 1.41 -15.32
CA GLY A 57 7.20 1.42 -16.73
C GLY A 57 7.08 2.83 -17.30
N GLN A 58 6.83 2.90 -18.61
CA GLN A 58 6.52 4.16 -19.28
C GLN A 58 5.09 4.58 -18.93
N THR A 59 4.89 5.87 -18.69
CA THR A 59 3.62 6.39 -18.20
C THR A 59 3.02 7.35 -19.22
N SER A 60 1.70 7.27 -19.40
CA SER A 60 0.94 8.19 -20.24
C SER A 60 -0.41 8.48 -19.59
N ARG A 61 -1.05 9.57 -20.01
CA ARG A 61 -2.45 9.81 -19.63
C ARG A 61 -3.32 8.74 -20.28
N SER A 62 -4.19 8.12 -19.48
CA SER A 62 -5.12 7.13 -20.02
C SER A 62 -6.18 7.83 -20.86
N VAL A 63 -6.42 7.29 -22.05
CA VAL A 63 -7.51 7.72 -22.95
C VAL A 63 -8.74 6.81 -22.82
N ARG A 64 -8.63 5.70 -22.07
CA ARG A 64 -9.66 4.66 -21.94
C ARG A 64 -10.84 5.09 -21.08
N THR A 65 -10.67 6.14 -20.29
CA THR A 65 -11.71 6.67 -19.40
C THR A 65 -11.76 8.18 -19.57
N ALA A 66 -12.93 8.79 -19.35
CA ALA A 66 -13.07 10.24 -19.29
C ALA A 66 -12.47 10.85 -18.00
N THR A 67 -11.51 10.17 -17.37
CA THR A 67 -10.98 10.47 -16.03
C THR A 67 -9.46 10.60 -16.03
N SER A 68 -8.89 11.15 -14.96
CA SER A 68 -7.45 11.50 -14.81
C SER A 68 -6.50 10.29 -14.60
N GLY A 69 -6.90 9.08 -14.98
CA GLY A 69 -6.08 7.88 -14.84
C GLY A 69 -4.81 7.89 -15.68
N LEU A 70 -3.88 7.00 -15.35
CA LEU A 70 -2.63 6.77 -16.05
C LEU A 70 -2.61 5.39 -16.66
N ASP A 71 -2.10 5.27 -17.88
CA ASP A 71 -1.68 4.00 -18.44
C ASP A 71 -0.18 3.81 -18.16
N ILE A 72 0.19 2.66 -17.61
CA ILE A 72 1.58 2.32 -17.28
C ILE A 72 1.97 1.07 -18.09
N GLN A 73 2.81 1.28 -19.10
CA GLN A 73 3.35 0.21 -19.94
C GLN A 73 4.59 -0.40 -19.28
N ALA A 74 4.51 -1.68 -18.95
CA ALA A 74 5.59 -2.47 -18.37
C ALA A 74 5.61 -3.88 -18.98
N PRO A 75 6.72 -4.64 -18.84
CA PRO A 75 6.79 -6.01 -19.37
C PRO A 75 5.68 -6.92 -18.82
N GLU A 76 5.25 -7.89 -19.61
CA GLU A 76 4.36 -8.98 -19.17
C GLU A 76 4.94 -9.70 -17.94
N GLY A 77 4.05 -10.13 -17.05
CA GLY A 77 4.39 -10.78 -15.79
C GLY A 77 4.89 -9.82 -14.70
N SER A 78 5.10 -8.53 -15.01
CA SER A 78 5.54 -7.52 -14.04
C SER A 78 4.58 -7.45 -12.85
N PHE A 79 5.13 -7.37 -11.65
CA PHE A 79 4.34 -7.18 -10.44
C PHE A 79 3.74 -5.77 -10.41
N VAL A 80 2.45 -5.71 -10.15
CA VAL A 80 1.74 -4.50 -9.75
C VAL A 80 1.66 -4.49 -8.24
N ARG A 81 2.06 -3.38 -7.63
CA ARG A 81 2.17 -3.22 -6.18
C ARG A 81 1.21 -2.18 -5.65
N ALA A 82 0.76 -2.36 -4.42
CA ALA A 82 -0.07 -1.40 -3.71
C ALA A 82 0.69 -0.06 -3.60
N ALA A 83 0.15 0.98 -4.21
CA ALA A 83 0.73 2.32 -4.20
C ALA A 83 0.79 2.89 -2.78
N ARG A 84 -0.13 2.50 -1.90
CA ARG A 84 -0.18 2.87 -0.48
C ARG A 84 -0.85 1.74 0.31
N ALA A 85 -0.56 1.64 1.61
CA ALA A 85 -1.22 0.68 2.49
C ALA A 85 -2.74 0.90 2.46
N GLY A 86 -3.51 -0.20 2.51
CA GLY A 86 -4.97 -0.12 2.40
C GLY A 86 -5.66 -1.47 2.55
N ARG A 87 -6.99 -1.45 2.52
CA ARG A 87 -7.85 -2.63 2.49
C ARG A 87 -8.32 -2.87 1.07
N VAL A 88 -8.32 -4.12 0.62
CA VAL A 88 -8.89 -4.51 -0.68
C VAL A 88 -10.40 -4.33 -0.63
N ALA A 89 -10.90 -3.26 -1.23
CA ALA A 89 -12.33 -2.99 -1.34
C ALA A 89 -12.97 -3.91 -2.40
N LEU A 90 -12.25 -4.17 -3.49
CA LEU A 90 -12.69 -5.03 -4.58
C LEU A 90 -11.50 -5.74 -5.24
N ALA A 91 -11.70 -6.99 -5.62
CA ALA A 91 -10.82 -7.75 -6.50
C ALA A 91 -11.71 -8.59 -7.42
N ALA A 92 -11.85 -8.19 -8.68
CA ALA A 92 -12.75 -8.82 -9.64
C ALA A 92 -12.00 -9.19 -10.91
N ARG A 93 -12.23 -10.40 -11.42
CA ARG A 93 -11.63 -10.87 -12.68
C ARG A 93 -12.28 -10.26 -13.93
N ASN A 94 -13.49 -9.74 -13.79
CA ASN A 94 -14.18 -9.07 -14.89
C ASN A 94 -15.00 -7.91 -14.34
N LEU A 95 -14.45 -6.71 -14.44
CA LEU A 95 -15.17 -5.47 -14.19
C LEU A 95 -15.46 -4.81 -15.54
N GLN A 96 -16.73 -4.50 -15.81
CA GLN A 96 -17.17 -4.01 -17.12
C GLN A 96 -16.33 -2.81 -17.60
N GLY A 97 -15.69 -2.96 -18.76
CA GLY A 97 -14.82 -1.94 -19.37
C GLY A 97 -13.39 -1.86 -18.83
N LEU A 98 -13.08 -2.54 -17.72
CA LEU A 98 -11.78 -2.48 -17.04
C LEU A 98 -11.03 -3.82 -16.98
N GLY A 99 -11.73 -4.94 -17.15
CA GLY A 99 -11.14 -6.28 -17.05
C GLY A 99 -10.76 -6.63 -15.61
N PRO A 100 -9.74 -7.48 -15.38
CA PRO A 100 -9.29 -7.81 -14.03
C PRO A 100 -8.80 -6.58 -13.28
N THR A 101 -9.39 -6.35 -12.11
CA THR A 101 -9.26 -5.09 -11.37
C THR A 101 -9.12 -5.33 -9.87
N VAL A 102 -8.21 -4.60 -9.22
CA VAL A 102 -8.14 -4.43 -7.76
C VAL A 102 -8.46 -2.98 -7.42
N ILE A 103 -9.22 -2.78 -6.34
CA ILE A 103 -9.48 -1.46 -5.75
C ILE A 103 -9.05 -1.51 -4.28
N LEU A 104 -8.20 -0.56 -3.88
CA LEU A 104 -7.76 -0.40 -2.50
C LEU A 104 -8.39 0.85 -1.88
N ASP A 105 -9.02 0.68 -0.72
CA ASP A 105 -9.40 1.76 0.18
C ASP A 105 -8.24 2.03 1.15
N HIS A 106 -7.69 3.24 1.13
CA HIS A 106 -6.53 3.62 1.93
C HIS A 106 -6.90 4.25 3.29
N GLY A 107 -8.20 4.32 3.59
CA GLY A 107 -8.71 5.21 4.62
C GLY A 107 -8.72 6.66 4.11
N ASP A 108 -8.88 7.62 5.02
CA ASP A 108 -8.71 9.07 4.79
C ASP A 108 -9.35 9.67 3.51
N GLY A 109 -10.35 9.00 2.95
CA GLY A 109 -11.02 9.36 1.71
C GLY A 109 -10.30 8.93 0.42
N TYR A 110 -9.14 8.29 0.48
CA TYR A 110 -8.38 7.88 -0.70
C TYR A 110 -8.69 6.47 -1.17
N VAL A 111 -8.87 6.31 -2.48
CA VAL A 111 -9.03 5.02 -3.14
C VAL A 111 -8.09 4.94 -4.33
N SER A 112 -7.46 3.78 -4.55
CA SER A 112 -6.72 3.52 -5.78
C SER A 112 -7.29 2.35 -6.58
N VAL A 113 -7.22 2.46 -7.91
CA VAL A 113 -7.73 1.47 -8.87
C VAL A 113 -6.55 0.93 -9.68
N TYR A 114 -6.47 -0.39 -9.80
CA TYR A 114 -5.47 -1.12 -10.57
C TYR A 114 -6.20 -2.04 -11.55
N ALA A 115 -6.31 -1.66 -12.81
CA ALA A 115 -7.10 -2.39 -13.83
C ALA A 115 -6.25 -2.79 -15.04
N GLY A 116 -6.74 -3.76 -15.81
CA GLY A 116 -5.95 -4.39 -16.88
C GLY A 116 -4.91 -5.38 -16.35
N LEU A 117 -5.14 -5.93 -15.16
CA LEU A 117 -4.32 -7.00 -14.61
C LEU A 117 -4.57 -8.30 -15.40
N ASP A 118 -3.63 -9.23 -15.32
CA ASP A 118 -3.78 -10.61 -15.80
C ASP A 118 -4.08 -11.56 -14.63
N GLN A 119 -3.30 -11.42 -13.55
CA GLN A 119 -3.48 -12.19 -12.33
C GLN A 119 -3.77 -11.27 -11.14
N LEU A 120 -4.75 -11.65 -10.31
CA LEU A 120 -5.01 -11.04 -9.02
C LEU A 120 -4.27 -11.83 -7.94
N LEU A 121 -3.54 -11.15 -7.06
CA LEU A 121 -2.75 -11.77 -5.99
C LEU A 121 -3.35 -11.51 -4.59
N VAL A 122 -4.49 -10.83 -4.54
CA VAL A 122 -5.18 -10.43 -3.31
C VAL A 122 -6.67 -10.74 -3.40
N SER A 123 -7.32 -10.84 -2.23
CA SER A 123 -8.75 -11.10 -2.12
C SER A 123 -9.46 -9.94 -1.40
N PRO A 124 -10.77 -9.71 -1.65
CA PRO A 124 -11.53 -8.66 -0.98
C PRO A 124 -11.46 -8.78 0.55
N GLY A 125 -11.43 -7.63 1.22
CA GLY A 125 -11.40 -7.53 2.68
C GLY A 125 -10.01 -7.64 3.32
N VAL A 126 -9.00 -8.15 2.62
CA VAL A 126 -7.62 -8.28 3.09
C VAL A 126 -6.94 -6.91 3.21
N ARG A 127 -6.09 -6.73 4.21
CA ARG A 127 -5.19 -5.58 4.32
C ARG A 127 -3.88 -5.85 3.58
N VAL A 128 -3.40 -4.86 2.85
CA VAL A 128 -2.11 -4.87 2.16
C VAL A 128 -1.30 -3.66 2.57
N GLU A 129 0.02 -3.86 2.68
CA GLU A 129 0.95 -2.78 2.94
C GLU A 129 1.45 -2.15 1.64
N GLN A 130 1.92 -0.90 1.72
CA GLN A 130 2.53 -0.22 0.60
C GLN A 130 3.67 -1.06 0.02
N GLY A 131 3.66 -1.24 -1.31
CA GLY A 131 4.64 -2.05 -2.02
C GLY A 131 4.34 -3.55 -2.06
N ASN A 132 3.36 -4.06 -1.31
CA ASN A 132 2.93 -5.46 -1.46
C ASN A 132 2.34 -5.71 -2.85
N PRO A 133 2.59 -6.87 -3.46
CA PRO A 133 2.04 -7.20 -4.77
C PRO A 133 0.51 -7.39 -4.68
N VAL A 134 -0.22 -6.76 -5.59
CA VAL A 134 -1.69 -6.88 -5.73
C VAL A 134 -2.10 -7.65 -6.97
N GLY A 135 -1.22 -7.71 -7.97
CA GLY A 135 -1.47 -8.42 -9.22
C GLY A 135 -0.24 -8.53 -10.11
N ARG A 136 -0.43 -9.11 -11.30
CA ARG A 136 0.54 -9.13 -12.39
C ARG A 136 -0.08 -8.59 -13.67
N LEU A 137 0.77 -8.05 -14.54
CA LEU A 137 0.40 -7.66 -15.90
C LEU A 137 0.51 -8.84 -16.86
N GLY A 138 -0.33 -8.84 -17.90
CA GLY A 138 -0.29 -9.84 -18.98
C GLY A 138 0.23 -9.28 -20.31
N GLY A 139 0.03 -7.99 -20.60
CA GLY A 139 0.50 -7.43 -21.88
C GLY A 139 -0.18 -6.12 -22.28
N SER A 140 -1.36 -5.86 -21.73
CA SER A 140 -1.94 -4.52 -21.75
C SER A 140 -1.27 -3.60 -20.71
N PRO A 141 -1.23 -2.28 -20.96
CA PRO A 141 -0.84 -1.33 -19.93
C PRO A 141 -1.72 -1.44 -18.69
N LEU A 142 -1.12 -1.23 -17.52
CA LEU A 142 -1.86 -1.05 -16.28
C LEU A 142 -2.63 0.27 -16.35
N TYR A 143 -3.95 0.23 -16.17
CA TYR A 143 -4.69 1.43 -15.83
C TYR A 143 -4.58 1.67 -14.33
N PHE A 144 -4.07 2.84 -13.93
CA PHE A 144 -3.91 3.25 -12.55
C PHE A 144 -4.59 4.58 -12.27
N GLU A 145 -5.35 4.65 -11.18
CA GLU A 145 -6.07 5.86 -10.78
C GLU A 145 -6.02 6.03 -9.27
N ILE A 146 -5.96 7.29 -8.81
CA ILE A 146 -6.15 7.67 -7.40
C ILE A 146 -7.34 8.62 -7.30
N ARG A 147 -8.28 8.31 -6.41
CA ARG A 147 -9.48 9.10 -6.13
C ARG A 147 -9.41 9.63 -4.70
N TYR A 148 -9.93 10.84 -4.48
CA TYR A 148 -10.14 11.40 -3.15
C TYR A 148 -11.62 11.75 -2.98
N GLN A 149 -12.29 11.07 -2.06
CA GLN A 149 -13.75 11.12 -1.89
C GLN A 149 -14.47 10.77 -3.21
N THR A 150 -15.43 11.59 -3.63
CA THR A 150 -16.14 11.47 -4.91
C THR A 150 -15.48 12.29 -6.03
N ARG A 151 -14.31 12.90 -5.79
CA ARG A 151 -13.62 13.77 -6.76
C ARG A 151 -12.30 13.16 -7.22
N LEU A 152 -12.07 13.25 -8.53
CA LEU A 152 -10.84 12.78 -9.16
C LEU A 152 -9.65 13.62 -8.66
N SER A 153 -8.55 12.95 -8.31
CA SER A 153 -7.28 13.60 -7.99
C SER A 153 -6.26 13.24 -9.07
N ASP A 154 -5.45 14.20 -9.50
CA ASP A 154 -4.40 13.94 -10.50
C ASP A 154 -3.29 13.08 -9.88
N PRO A 155 -3.10 11.81 -10.30
CA PRO A 155 -2.12 10.92 -9.68
C PRO A 155 -0.68 11.46 -9.79
N LEU A 156 -0.37 12.22 -10.85
CA LEU A 156 0.96 12.81 -11.06
C LEU A 156 1.34 13.85 -9.99
N ARG A 157 0.37 14.37 -9.24
CA ARG A 157 0.62 15.27 -8.10
C ARG A 157 0.87 14.53 -6.79
N LEU A 158 0.60 13.22 -6.75
CA LEU A 158 0.61 12.39 -5.54
C LEU A 158 1.68 11.29 -5.57
N LEU A 159 2.26 11.03 -6.73
CA LEU A 159 3.37 10.10 -6.96
C LEU A 159 4.71 10.87 -6.97
N PRO A 160 5.80 10.29 -6.44
CA PRO A 160 7.13 10.89 -6.42
C PRO A 160 7.81 10.90 -7.79
#